data_AF-A0A817NZT5-F1
#
_entry.id   AF-A0A817NZT5-F1
#
_cell.length_a   1.000
_cell.length_b   1.000
_cell.length_c   1.000
_cell.angle_alpha   90.00
_cell.angle_beta   90.00
_cell.angle_gamma   90.00
#
_symmetry.space_group_name_H-M   'P 1'
#
loop_
_entity.id
_entity.type
_entity.pdbx_description
1 polymer ?
#
loop_
_entity_poly.entity_id
_entity_poly.type
_entity_poly.pdbx_seq_one_letter_code
_entity_poly.pdbx_strand_id
1 'polypeptide(L)'
;MVSIKSKQLRRSLFSIKTDLRFDIHDIRKYSAIDIADELTLINQNFLLHIKPEELFNFAFLSTEKKTLASNITSMIEFYDRTIALFATQILRQKTDKLRASVIIHLFS
;
A
#
# COMPACT_ATOMS: atom_id res chain seq x y z
N MET A 1 -0.16 17.97 -48.00
CA MET A 1 0.45 18.33 -46.70
C MET A 1 -0.14 17.53 -45.52
N VAL A 2 -0.09 16.19 -45.53
CA VAL A 2 -0.73 15.32 -44.51
C VAL A 2 0.28 14.49 -43.68
N SER A 3 1.59 14.67 -43.87
CA SER A 3 2.59 13.75 -43.28
C SER A 3 3.14 14.14 -41.90
N ILE A 4 2.92 15.37 -41.41
CA ILE A 4 3.58 15.86 -40.19
C ILE A 4 2.73 15.56 -38.95
N LYS A 5 1.41 15.78 -39.00
CA LYS A 5 0.50 15.52 -37.87
C LYS A 5 0.45 14.04 -37.47
N SER A 6 0.50 13.12 -38.43
CA SER A 6 0.49 11.67 -38.15
C SER A 6 1.78 11.15 -37.50
N LYS A 7 2.94 11.74 -37.82
CA LYS A 7 4.22 11.44 -37.16
C LYS A 7 4.27 11.96 -35.72
N GLN A 8 3.71 13.14 -35.47
CA GLN A 8 3.63 13.71 -34.12
C GLN A 8 2.66 12.93 -33.22
N LEU A 9 1.50 12.52 -33.75
CA LEU A 9 0.55 11.66 -33.04
C LEU A 9 1.14 10.28 -32.74
N ARG A 10 1.89 9.69 -33.69
CA ARG A 10 2.55 8.39 -33.47
C ARG A 10 3.65 8.48 -32.41
N ARG A 11 4.39 9.60 -32.34
CA ARG A 11 5.41 9.83 -31.30
C ARG A 11 4.80 10.07 -29.92
N SER A 12 3.68 10.78 -29.81
CA SER A 12 2.99 10.93 -28.52
C SER A 12 2.40 9.60 -28.04
N LEU A 13 1.81 8.81 -28.94
CA LEU A 13 1.30 7.48 -28.63
C LEU A 13 2.41 6.47 -28.28
N PHE A 14 3.59 6.58 -28.90
CA PHE A 14 4.75 5.75 -28.54
C PHE A 14 5.34 6.14 -27.19
N SER A 15 5.43 7.45 -26.89
CA SER A 15 5.88 7.97 -25.60
C SER A 15 4.95 7.57 -24.46
N ILE A 16 3.64 7.51 -24.70
CA ILE A 16 2.66 7.06 -23.69
C ILE A 16 2.76 5.54 -23.48
N LYS A 17 3.08 4.76 -24.51
CA LYS A 17 3.19 3.29 -24.41
C LYS A 17 4.48 2.79 -23.75
N THR A 18 5.54 3.58 -23.72
CA THR A 18 6.83 3.15 -23.14
C THR A 18 6.97 3.37 -21.64
N ASP A 19 6.12 4.19 -21.01
CA ASP A 19 6.19 4.53 -19.59
C ASP A 19 5.29 3.68 -18.67
N LEU A 20 4.47 2.78 -19.22
CA LEU A 20 3.61 1.88 -18.44
C LEU A 20 4.30 0.54 -18.13
N ARG A 21 5.63 0.55 -17.93
CA ARG A 21 6.30 -0.58 -17.28
C ARG A 21 6.07 -0.44 -15.79
N PHE A 22 4.94 -0.96 -15.32
CA PHE A 22 4.69 -1.07 -13.89
C PHE A 22 5.83 -1.86 -13.24
N ASP A 23 6.49 -1.24 -12.26
CA ASP A 23 7.41 -1.92 -11.36
C ASP A 23 6.74 -3.20 -10.86
N ILE A 24 7.47 -4.31 -10.75
CA ILE A 24 6.96 -5.58 -10.21
C ILE A 24 6.30 -5.33 -8.84
N HIS A 25 6.78 -4.32 -8.13
CA HIS A 25 6.31 -3.89 -6.82
C HIS A 25 5.27 -2.77 -6.81
N ASP A 26 4.70 -2.35 -7.96
CA ASP A 26 3.73 -1.25 -7.99
C ASP A 26 2.36 -1.68 -7.44
N ILE A 27 1.92 -1.01 -6.36
CA ILE A 27 0.65 -1.28 -5.69
C ILE A 27 -0.58 -1.05 -6.58
N ARG A 28 -0.48 -0.16 -7.58
CA ARG A 28 -1.59 0.19 -8.49
C ARG A 28 -2.00 -0.94 -9.45
N LYS A 29 -1.31 -2.08 -9.40
CA LYS A 29 -1.68 -3.29 -10.14
C LYS A 29 -2.91 -3.98 -9.58
N TYR A 30 -3.21 -3.75 -8.30
CA TYR A 30 -4.39 -4.28 -7.62
C TYR A 30 -5.45 -3.18 -7.53
N SER A 31 -6.72 -3.56 -7.41
CA SER A 31 -7.76 -2.59 -7.08
C SER A 31 -7.57 -2.07 -5.67
N ALA A 32 -7.88 -0.79 -5.43
CA ALA A 32 -7.86 -0.22 -4.09
C ALA A 32 -8.84 -0.93 -3.15
N ILE A 33 -9.99 -1.36 -3.69
CA ILE A 33 -11.02 -2.11 -2.97
C ILE A 33 -10.48 -3.49 -2.58
N ASP A 34 -9.86 -4.22 -3.51
CA ASP A 34 -9.30 -5.55 -3.22
C ASP A 34 -8.21 -5.46 -2.13
N ILE A 35 -7.36 -4.43 -2.18
CA ILE A 35 -6.36 -4.19 -1.12
C ILE A 35 -7.05 -3.93 0.22
N ALA A 36 -8.09 -3.11 0.25
CA ALA A 36 -8.83 -2.80 1.47
C ALA A 36 -9.54 -4.04 2.04
N ASP A 37 -10.12 -4.89 1.19
CA ASP A 37 -10.78 -6.13 1.58
C ASP A 37 -9.78 -7.12 2.18
N GLU A 38 -8.62 -7.32 1.53
CA GLU A 38 -7.57 -8.20 2.06
C GLU A 38 -6.99 -7.69 3.39
N LEU A 39 -6.73 -6.38 3.50
CA LEU A 39 -6.28 -5.78 4.76
C LEU A 39 -7.35 -5.92 5.86
N THR A 40 -8.63 -5.82 5.50
CA THR A 40 -9.75 -6.02 6.43
C THR A 40 -9.81 -7.46 6.92
N LEU A 41 -9.69 -8.44 6.02
CA LEU A 41 -9.65 -9.86 6.36
C LEU A 41 -8.48 -10.18 7.30
N ILE A 42 -7.30 -9.65 7.01
CA ILE A 42 -6.12 -9.84 7.86
C ILE A 42 -6.35 -9.20 9.25
N ASN A 43 -6.87 -7.97 9.31
CA ASN A 43 -7.17 -7.29 10.57
C ASN A 43 -8.23 -8.03 11.39
N GLN A 44 -9.29 -8.53 10.76
CA GLN A 44 -10.29 -9.37 11.42
C GLN A 44 -9.64 -10.62 12.02
N ASN A 45 -8.75 -11.27 11.26
CA ASN A 45 -8.03 -12.43 11.76
C ASN A 45 -7.18 -12.08 12.99
N PHE A 46 -6.45 -10.95 13.00
CA PHE A 46 -5.73 -10.51 14.20
C PHE A 46 -6.66 -10.27 15.39
N LEU A 47 -7.77 -9.56 15.18
CA LEU A 47 -8.73 -9.23 16.23
C LEU A 47 -9.31 -10.49 16.89
N LEU A 48 -9.62 -11.52 16.11
CA LEU A 48 -10.17 -12.79 16.62
C LEU A 48 -9.19 -13.54 17.54
N HIS A 49 -7.88 -13.28 17.43
CA HIS A 49 -6.87 -13.96 18.23
C HIS A 49 -6.47 -13.20 19.50
N ILE A 50 -6.89 -11.94 19.65
CA ILE A 50 -6.62 -11.16 20.85
C ILE A 50 -7.40 -11.75 22.03
N LYS A 51 -6.67 -12.21 23.04
CA LYS A 51 -7.31 -12.68 24.28
C LYS A 51 -7.61 -11.50 25.21
N PRO A 52 -8.68 -11.55 26.00
CA PRO A 52 -9.03 -10.46 26.93
C PRO A 52 -7.90 -10.09 27.89
N GLU A 53 -7.08 -11.07 28.31
CA GLU A 53 -5.97 -10.86 29.24
C GLU A 53 -4.88 -9.93 28.67
N GLU A 54 -4.73 -9.89 27.36
CA GLU A 54 -3.75 -9.03 26.69
C GLU A 54 -4.12 -7.54 26.78
N LEU A 55 -5.41 -7.24 27.00
CA LEU A 55 -5.93 -5.88 27.15
C LEU A 55 -5.79 -5.36 28.58
N PHE A 56 -5.59 -6.24 29.56
CA PHE A 56 -5.46 -5.82 30.96
C PHE A 56 -4.15 -5.09 31.21
N ASN A 57 -4.22 -4.11 32.11
CA ASN A 57 -3.07 -3.31 32.56
C ASN A 57 -2.26 -2.66 31.43
N PHE A 58 -2.85 -2.52 30.24
CA PHE A 58 -2.15 -2.04 29.05
C PHE A 58 -0.83 -2.78 28.79
N ALA A 59 -0.82 -4.11 28.97
CA ALA A 59 0.37 -4.94 28.84
C ALA A 59 1.11 -4.76 27.50
N PHE A 60 0.39 -4.39 26.44
CA PHE A 60 0.95 -4.07 25.12
C PHE A 60 1.82 -2.81 25.06
N LEU A 61 1.78 -1.94 26.08
CA LEU A 61 2.67 -0.78 26.23
C LEU A 61 3.92 -1.08 27.07
N SER A 62 3.98 -2.25 27.71
CA SER A 62 5.09 -2.63 28.58
C SER A 62 6.32 -3.06 27.77
N THR A 63 7.47 -3.15 28.46
CA THR A 63 8.69 -3.76 27.91
C THR A 63 8.50 -5.24 27.58
N GLU A 64 7.60 -5.92 28.30
CA GLU A 64 7.29 -7.35 28.17
C GLU A 64 6.11 -7.62 27.22
N LYS A 65 5.68 -6.63 26.42
CA LYS A 65 4.50 -6.71 25.54
C LYS A 65 4.46 -7.94 24.64
N LYS A 66 5.61 -8.44 24.19
CA LYS A 66 5.68 -9.64 23.35
C LYS A 66 5.27 -10.91 24.08
N THR A 67 5.47 -10.96 25.39
CA THR A 67 5.10 -12.09 26.25
C THR A 67 3.67 -11.93 26.76
N LEU A 68 3.31 -10.73 27.22
CA LEU A 68 2.05 -10.48 27.91
C LEU A 68 0.88 -10.14 26.96
N ALA A 69 1.17 -9.60 25.78
CA ALA A 69 0.19 -9.12 24.81
C ALA A 69 0.64 -9.40 23.36
N SER A 70 0.98 -10.66 23.08
CA SER A 70 1.60 -11.09 21.83
C SER A 70 0.74 -10.84 20.57
N ASN A 71 -0.58 -11.02 20.66
CA ASN A 71 -1.49 -10.86 19.53
C ASN A 71 -1.76 -9.38 19.27
N ILE A 72 -1.95 -8.58 20.33
CA ILE A 72 -2.06 -7.13 20.19
C ILE A 72 -0.77 -6.55 19.59
N THR A 73 0.39 -7.00 20.08
CA THR A 73 1.68 -6.57 19.57
C THR A 73 1.84 -6.94 18.09
N SER A 74 1.42 -8.15 17.70
CA SER A 74 1.48 -8.59 16.30
C SER A 74 0.58 -7.78 15.38
N MET A 75 -0.63 -7.42 15.85
CA MET A 75 -1.55 -6.55 15.11
C MET A 75 -0.96 -5.14 14.91
N ILE A 76 -0.36 -4.55 15.96
CA ILE A 76 0.32 -3.25 15.87
C ILE A 76 1.50 -3.32 14.89
N GLU A 77 2.33 -4.35 14.99
CA GLU A 77 3.46 -4.53 14.06
C GLU A 77 2.99 -4.69 12.60
N PHE A 78 1.86 -5.37 12.36
CA PHE A 78 1.28 -5.47 11.03
C PHE A 78 0.79 -4.12 10.50
N TYR A 79 0.13 -3.32 11.35
CA TYR A 79 -0.29 -1.97 11.02
C TYR A 79 0.89 -1.07 10.63
N ASP A 80 1.97 -1.08 11.43
CA ASP A 80 3.18 -0.30 11.15
C ASP A 80 3.83 -0.71 9.83
N ARG A 81 3.90 -2.01 9.54
CA ARG A 81 4.42 -2.53 8.26
C ARG A 81 3.56 -2.11 7.08
N THR A 82 2.24 -2.04 7.25
CA THR A 82 1.31 -1.61 6.20
C THR A 82 1.50 -0.13 5.87
N ILE A 83 1.64 0.73 6.90
CA ILE A 83 1.99 2.15 6.71
C ILE A 83 3.32 2.27 5.98
N ALA A 84 4.35 1.56 6.43
CA ALA A 84 5.67 1.59 5.82
C ALA A 84 5.64 1.12 4.36
N LEU A 85 4.82 0.11 4.03
CA LEU A 85 4.59 -0.35 2.67
C LEU A 85 4.04 0.79 1.81
N PHE A 86 2.94 1.44 2.23
CA PHE A 86 2.32 2.52 1.46
C PHE A 86 3.25 3.73 1.30
N ALA A 87 3.94 4.13 2.36
CA ALA A 87 4.96 5.18 2.30
C ALA A 87 6.05 4.83 1.28
N THR A 88 6.54 3.58 1.30
CA THR A 88 7.54 3.10 0.35
C THR A 88 7.02 3.13 -1.09
N GLN A 89 5.76 2.75 -1.33
CA GLN A 89 5.14 2.80 -2.66
C GLN A 89 5.09 4.21 -3.23
N ILE A 90 4.83 5.21 -2.40
CA ILE A 90 4.83 6.62 -2.79
C ILE A 90 6.27 7.08 -3.02
N LEU A 91 7.18 6.88 -2.07
CA LEU A 91 8.55 7.41 -2.11
C LEU A 91 9.40 6.80 -3.23
N ARG A 92 9.11 5.58 -3.67
CA ARG A 92 9.83 4.93 -4.78
C ARG A 92 9.49 5.48 -6.16
N GLN A 93 8.42 6.28 -6.31
CA GLN A 93 8.05 6.80 -7.62
C GLN A 93 8.97 7.95 -8.04
N LYS A 94 9.50 7.85 -9.26
CA LYS A 94 10.51 8.77 -9.80
C LYS A 94 10.00 10.20 -10.03
N THR A 95 8.70 10.38 -10.24
CA THR A 95 8.12 11.67 -10.62
C THR A 95 6.94 12.03 -9.72
N ASP A 96 6.74 13.33 -9.54
CA ASP A 96 5.65 13.90 -8.75
C ASP A 96 4.28 13.42 -9.25
N LYS A 97 4.13 13.33 -10.58
CA LYS A 97 2.92 12.81 -11.22
C LYS A 97 2.64 11.35 -10.86
N LEU A 98 3.68 10.51 -10.82
CA LEU A 98 3.53 9.10 -10.43
C LEU A 98 3.26 8.97 -8.93
N ARG A 99 3.90 9.78 -8.07
CA ARG A 99 3.58 9.86 -6.64
C ARG A 99 2.12 10.22 -6.40
N ALA A 100 1.64 11.27 -7.07
CA ALA A 100 0.25 11.69 -6.98
C ALA A 100 -0.72 10.59 -7.43
N SER A 101 -0.39 9.84 -8.49
CA SER A 101 -1.20 8.71 -8.94
C SER A 101 -1.29 7.58 -7.90
N VAL A 102 -0.20 7.27 -7.18
CA VAL A 102 -0.23 6.28 -6.09
C VAL A 102 -1.07 6.79 -4.93
N ILE A 103 -0.90 8.06 -4.54
CA ILE A 103 -1.69 8.68 -3.47
C ILE A 103 -3.18 8.62 -3.82
N ILE A 104 -3.57 9.08 -5.01
CA ILE A 104 -4.98 9.03 -5.45
C ILE A 104 -5.50 7.60 -5.34
N HIS A 105 -4.78 6.62 -5.89
CA HIS A 105 -5.20 5.21 -5.83
C HIS A 105 -5.41 4.68 -4.40
N LEU A 106 -4.63 5.12 -3.42
CA LEU A 106 -4.77 4.68 -2.03
C LEU A 106 -5.90 5.37 -1.25
N PHE A 107 -6.40 6.52 -1.74
CA PHE A 107 -7.38 7.35 -1.02
C PHE A 107 -8.67 7.60 -1.82
N SER A 108 -8.83 6.97 -2.99
CA SER A 108 -10.01 7.05 -3.86
C SER A 108 -10.89 5.81 -3.73
#